data_AF-A0A512L4W5-F1
#
_entry.id   AF-A0A512L4W5-F1
#
_cell.length_a   1.000
_cell.length_b   1.000
_cell.length_c   1.000
_cell.angle_alpha   90.00
_cell.angle_beta   90.00
_cell.angle_gamma   90.00
#
_symmetry.space_group_name_H-M   'P 1'
#
loop_
_entity.id
_entity.type
_entity.pdbx_description
1 polymer ?
#
loop_
_entity_poly.entity_id
_entity_poly.type
_entity_poly.pdbx_seq_one_letter_code
_entity_poly.pdbx_strand_id
1 'polypeptide(L)'
;MRGVVNASGLPVHFVSGPATDPALAYEINIHNSGAVATRSDNWHDFFNALVWLGWPHTKAALNALHIRAGVTAVRSRLRDTLTLLDESGVVVACAEPALWDNLTRADWHTLFVLQRAKVRAAMRFYLIGHALHEKALAPYPSMTGKCVQITVTEDFFALDTMQQRTQLDAMLAQQLLAAPPQTPAQFPPLPLLGIPGVTPASEHPDFYANTRIFRPPRMII
;
A
#
# COMPACT_ATOMS: atom_id res chain seq x y z
N MET A 1 19.40 17.21 -1.81
CA MET A 1 18.50 16.07 -2.07
C MET A 1 19.37 14.88 -2.47
N ARG A 2 19.39 13.79 -1.69
CA ARG A 2 19.89 12.51 -2.20
C ARG A 2 18.83 11.99 -3.17
N GLY A 3 19.24 11.58 -4.38
CA GLY A 3 18.31 11.01 -5.36
C GLY A 3 17.66 9.73 -4.84
N VAL A 4 16.51 9.36 -5.42
CA VAL A 4 15.89 8.05 -5.19
C VAL A 4 16.86 6.97 -5.67
N VAL A 5 17.10 5.95 -4.85
CA VAL A 5 17.98 4.83 -5.18
C VAL A 5 17.25 3.51 -4.98
N ASN A 6 17.62 2.50 -5.76
CA ASN A 6 17.17 1.13 -5.53
C ASN A 6 17.95 0.50 -4.35
N ALA A 7 17.66 -0.77 -4.04
CA ALA A 7 18.32 -1.47 -2.94
C ALA A 7 19.82 -1.76 -3.16
N SER A 8 20.29 -1.68 -4.40
CA SER A 8 21.72 -1.79 -4.77
C SER A 8 22.45 -0.45 -4.70
N GLY A 9 21.77 0.63 -4.28
CA GLY A 9 22.33 1.99 -4.23
C GLY A 9 22.41 2.69 -5.59
N LEU A 10 21.81 2.12 -6.64
CA LEU A 10 21.80 2.72 -7.97
C LEU A 10 20.70 3.79 -8.07
N PRO A 11 20.98 4.95 -8.69
CA PRO A 11 19.95 5.98 -8.92
C PRO A 11 18.79 5.45 -9.75
N VAL A 12 17.57 5.65 -9.24
CA VAL A 12 16.35 5.33 -9.98
C VAL A 12 16.13 6.37 -11.07
N HIS A 13 15.89 5.89 -12.28
CA HIS A 13 15.55 6.72 -13.43
C HIS A 13 14.49 6.02 -14.28
N PHE A 14 13.63 6.81 -14.92
CA PHE A 14 12.50 6.30 -15.70
C PHE A 14 12.90 6.22 -17.17
N VAL A 15 12.73 5.04 -17.76
CA VAL A 15 13.09 4.79 -19.17
C VAL A 15 11.85 4.49 -19.98
N SER A 16 11.76 5.11 -21.16
CA SER A 16 10.74 4.77 -22.14
C SER A 16 11.18 3.52 -22.90
N GLY A 17 10.31 2.52 -22.97
CA GLY A 17 10.58 1.29 -23.70
C GLY A 17 9.38 0.35 -23.69
N PRO A 18 9.26 -0.56 -24.68
CA PRO A 18 8.29 -1.64 -24.57
C PRO A 18 8.59 -2.44 -23.30
N ALA A 19 7.56 -2.97 -22.64
CA ALA A 19 7.74 -3.90 -21.53
C ALA A 19 8.42 -5.16 -22.08
N THR A 20 9.75 -5.18 -22.14
CA THR A 20 10.47 -6.37 -22.59
C THR A 20 10.43 -7.39 -21.46
N ASP A 21 9.62 -8.42 -21.70
CA ASP A 21 9.55 -9.73 -21.03
C ASP A 21 8.95 -9.74 -19.60
N PRO A 22 8.56 -10.92 -19.05
CA PRO A 22 7.58 -11.05 -17.95
C PRO A 22 7.99 -10.26 -16.71
N ALA A 23 7.09 -10.10 -15.74
CA ALA A 23 7.35 -9.47 -14.42
C ALA A 23 8.69 -9.88 -13.77
N LEU A 24 9.26 -11.01 -14.22
CA LEU A 24 10.64 -11.44 -14.00
C LEU A 24 11.73 -10.42 -14.38
N ALA A 25 11.73 -9.96 -15.64
CA ALA A 25 12.73 -9.07 -16.19
C ALA A 25 12.63 -7.67 -15.58
N TYR A 26 11.41 -7.25 -15.22
CA TYR A 26 11.14 -5.95 -14.64
C TYR A 26 11.88 -5.72 -13.30
N GLU A 27 11.69 -6.62 -12.31
CA GLU A 27 12.34 -6.47 -11.00
C GLU A 27 13.87 -6.60 -11.08
N ILE A 28 14.37 -7.52 -11.90
CA ILE A 28 15.80 -7.72 -12.15
C ILE A 28 16.42 -6.48 -12.78
N ASN A 29 15.76 -5.89 -13.79
CA ASN A 29 16.28 -4.71 -14.47
C ASN A 29 16.38 -3.52 -13.52
N ILE A 30 15.34 -3.27 -12.71
CA ILE A 30 15.37 -2.22 -11.68
C ILE A 30 16.52 -2.47 -10.72
N HIS A 31 16.70 -3.71 -10.24
CA HIS A 31 17.76 -4.04 -9.29
C HIS A 31 19.17 -3.83 -9.84
N ASN A 32 19.39 -4.20 -11.10
CA ASN A 32 20.72 -4.17 -11.74
C ASN A 32 21.10 -2.82 -12.36
N SER A 33 20.12 -1.98 -12.71
CA SER A 33 20.37 -0.73 -13.45
C SER A 33 19.75 0.51 -12.83
N GLY A 34 18.76 0.37 -11.93
CA GLY A 34 17.92 1.48 -11.47
C GLY A 34 16.88 1.93 -12.50
N ALA A 35 16.81 1.31 -13.67
CA ALA A 35 15.88 1.72 -14.73
C ALA A 35 14.47 1.16 -14.49
N VAL A 36 13.52 2.06 -14.25
CA VAL A 36 12.10 1.74 -14.10
C VAL A 36 11.41 1.97 -15.46
N ALA A 37 10.98 0.88 -16.09
CA ALA A 37 10.26 0.95 -17.37
C ALA A 37 8.94 1.70 -17.18
N THR A 38 8.73 2.75 -17.98
CA THR A 38 7.54 3.62 -17.90
C THR A 38 7.04 3.90 -19.31
N ARG A 39 5.96 3.23 -19.72
CA ARG A 39 5.35 3.39 -21.05
C ARG A 39 4.61 4.72 -21.15
N SER A 40 4.64 5.33 -22.33
CA SER A 40 3.79 6.48 -22.67
C SER A 40 2.31 6.10 -22.61
N ASP A 41 1.47 7.05 -22.20
CA ASP A 41 0.01 6.91 -22.13
C ASP A 41 -0.48 5.70 -21.30
N ASN A 42 0.28 5.37 -20.24
CA ASN A 42 -0.03 4.26 -19.36
C ASN A 42 -0.20 4.74 -17.91
N TRP A 43 -1.45 4.78 -17.41
CA TRP A 43 -1.76 5.23 -16.05
C TRP A 43 -1.09 4.37 -14.97
N HIS A 44 -1.04 3.07 -15.19
CA HIS A 44 -0.42 2.13 -14.26
C HIS A 44 1.06 2.44 -14.05
N ASP A 45 1.82 2.59 -15.13
CA ASP A 45 3.24 2.93 -15.09
C ASP A 45 3.48 4.34 -14.52
N PHE A 46 2.60 5.30 -14.86
CA PHE A 46 2.64 6.65 -14.30
C PHE A 46 2.49 6.64 -12.77
N PHE A 47 1.49 5.93 -12.24
CA PHE A 47 1.31 5.83 -10.80
C PHE A 47 2.42 5.03 -10.13
N ASN A 48 2.94 3.98 -10.76
CA ASN A 48 4.10 3.26 -10.26
C ASN A 48 5.33 4.18 -10.16
N ALA A 49 5.55 5.06 -11.15
CA ALA A 49 6.62 6.07 -11.09
C ALA A 49 6.43 7.07 -9.95
N LEU A 50 5.20 7.56 -9.74
CA LEU A 50 4.89 8.43 -8.59
C LEU A 50 5.10 7.73 -7.25
N VAL A 51 4.76 6.44 -7.13
CA VAL A 51 5.02 5.66 -5.92
C VAL A 51 6.52 5.47 -5.69
N TRP A 52 7.33 5.23 -6.73
CA TRP A 52 8.80 5.23 -6.61
C TRP A 52 9.35 6.55 -6.08
N LEU A 53 8.78 7.69 -6.48
CA LEU A 53 9.19 9.01 -6.01
C LEU A 53 8.69 9.33 -4.60
N GLY A 54 7.47 8.88 -4.24
CA GLY A 54 6.84 9.17 -2.96
C GLY A 54 7.17 8.19 -1.84
N TRP A 55 7.55 6.96 -2.19
CA TRP A 55 7.87 5.85 -1.28
C TRP A 55 9.18 5.14 -1.69
N PRO A 56 10.29 5.89 -1.86
CA PRO A 56 11.52 5.36 -2.42
C PRO A 56 12.13 4.22 -1.60
N HIS A 57 12.12 4.30 -0.26
CA HIS A 57 12.68 3.26 0.60
C HIS A 57 11.84 1.99 0.55
N THR A 58 10.51 2.13 0.58
CA THR A 58 9.57 1.01 0.52
C THR A 58 9.66 0.31 -0.83
N LYS A 59 9.69 1.05 -1.94
CA LYS A 59 9.82 0.46 -3.29
C LYS A 59 11.17 -0.22 -3.48
N ALA A 60 12.26 0.36 -2.98
CA ALA A 60 13.56 -0.31 -2.96
C ALA A 60 13.52 -1.61 -2.14
N ALA A 61 12.88 -1.61 -0.96
CA ALA A 61 12.73 -2.79 -0.12
C ALA A 61 11.90 -3.89 -0.80
N LEU A 62 10.79 -3.53 -1.44
CA LEU A 62 9.95 -4.46 -2.21
C LEU A 62 10.72 -5.07 -3.38
N ASN A 63 11.46 -4.25 -4.15
CA ASN A 63 12.32 -4.74 -5.22
C ASN A 63 13.37 -5.73 -4.68
N ALA A 64 14.09 -5.40 -3.61
CA ALA A 64 15.06 -6.30 -2.98
C ALA A 64 14.43 -7.62 -2.52
N LEU A 65 13.22 -7.56 -1.98
CA LEU A 65 12.45 -8.72 -1.54
C LEU A 65 12.05 -9.60 -2.72
N HIS A 66 11.64 -9.02 -3.85
CA HIS A 66 11.36 -9.75 -5.07
C HIS A 66 12.59 -10.49 -5.60
N ILE A 67 13.77 -9.85 -5.57
CA ILE A 67 15.04 -10.48 -5.94
C ILE A 67 15.39 -11.63 -4.99
N ARG A 68 15.33 -11.41 -3.67
CA ARG A 68 15.61 -12.44 -2.65
C ARG A 68 14.66 -13.63 -2.73
N ALA A 69 13.39 -13.40 -3.05
CA ALA A 69 12.39 -14.46 -3.18
C ALA A 69 12.63 -15.38 -4.39
N GLY A 70 13.58 -15.04 -5.26
CA GLY A 70 13.87 -15.76 -6.49
C GLY A 70 12.88 -15.38 -7.58
N VAL A 71 13.40 -14.85 -8.69
CA VAL A 71 12.59 -14.46 -9.83
C VAL A 71 12.54 -15.66 -10.79
N THR A 72 11.52 -16.50 -10.64
CA THR A 72 11.23 -17.66 -11.51
C THR A 72 9.90 -17.50 -12.26
N ALA A 73 9.67 -18.32 -13.30
CA ALA A 73 8.45 -18.24 -14.12
C ALA A 73 7.15 -18.48 -13.32
N VAL A 74 7.22 -19.32 -12.27
CA VAL A 74 6.12 -19.55 -11.34
C VAL A 74 6.28 -18.63 -10.13
N ARG A 75 5.30 -17.77 -9.86
CA ARG A 75 5.36 -16.89 -8.69
C ARG A 75 5.28 -17.72 -7.41
N SER A 76 6.24 -17.48 -6.51
CA SER A 76 6.17 -18.01 -5.16
C SER A 76 5.11 -17.26 -4.36
N ARG A 77 4.58 -17.87 -3.29
CA ARG A 77 3.61 -17.25 -2.39
C ARG A 77 4.13 -15.92 -1.81
N LEU A 78 5.44 -15.85 -1.54
CA LEU A 78 6.12 -14.62 -1.13
C LEU A 78 6.02 -13.54 -2.22
N ARG A 79 6.34 -13.87 -3.48
CA ARG A 79 6.22 -12.90 -4.59
C ARG A 79 4.79 -12.44 -4.82
N ASP A 80 3.80 -13.33 -4.71
CA ASP A 80 2.40 -12.93 -4.82
C ASP A 80 1.99 -11.98 -3.69
N THR A 81 2.51 -12.21 -2.48
CA THR A 81 2.27 -11.35 -1.31
C THR A 81 2.90 -9.97 -1.50
N LEU A 82 4.15 -9.90 -1.95
CA LEU A 82 4.84 -8.65 -2.23
C LEU A 82 4.16 -7.87 -3.36
N THR A 83 3.79 -8.57 -4.45
CA THR A 83 3.05 -7.96 -5.58
C THR A 83 1.72 -7.39 -5.08
N LEU A 84 1.00 -8.12 -4.22
CA LEU A 84 -0.26 -7.65 -3.67
C LEU A 84 -0.10 -6.34 -2.88
N LEU A 85 0.97 -6.21 -2.11
CA LEU A 85 1.26 -4.97 -1.39
C LEU A 85 1.66 -3.85 -2.35
N ASP A 86 2.48 -4.13 -3.37
CA ASP A 86 2.92 -3.12 -4.34
C ASP A 86 1.77 -2.59 -5.22
N GLU A 87 0.80 -3.45 -5.54
CA GLU A 87 -0.34 -3.14 -6.40
C GLU A 87 -1.53 -2.56 -5.64
N SER A 88 -1.74 -3.03 -4.41
CA SER A 88 -2.96 -2.76 -3.64
C SER A 88 -2.70 -2.33 -2.19
N GLY A 89 -1.48 -1.94 -1.86
CA GLY A 89 -1.09 -1.58 -0.50
C GLY A 89 -1.69 -0.27 0.01
N VAL A 90 -2.02 -0.28 1.29
CA VAL A 90 -2.40 0.89 2.08
C VAL A 90 -1.56 0.90 3.35
N VAL A 91 -0.75 1.93 3.55
CA VAL A 91 -0.05 2.12 4.83
C VAL A 91 -1.02 2.76 5.81
N VAL A 92 -1.21 2.11 6.94
CA VAL A 92 -2.08 2.57 8.01
C VAL A 92 -1.20 3.02 9.18
N ALA A 93 -0.97 4.32 9.28
CA ALA A 93 -0.34 4.92 10.45
C ALA A 93 -1.36 4.91 11.58
N CYS A 94 -1.04 4.27 12.70
CA CYS A 94 -1.98 4.06 13.79
C CYS A 94 -1.30 4.25 15.15
N ALA A 95 -1.81 5.17 15.97
CA ALA A 95 -1.33 5.38 17.33
C ALA A 95 -2.14 4.63 18.40
N GLU A 96 -3.37 4.23 18.10
CA GLU A 96 -4.25 3.53 19.03
C GLU A 96 -4.47 2.07 18.57
N PRO A 97 -3.90 1.06 19.26
CA PRO A 97 -3.97 -0.35 18.84
C PRO A 97 -5.40 -0.87 18.63
N ALA A 98 -6.35 -0.45 19.46
CA ALA A 98 -7.75 -0.86 19.37
C ALA A 98 -8.40 -0.51 18.01
N LEU A 99 -7.96 0.57 17.36
CA LEU A 99 -8.48 0.95 16.05
C LEU A 99 -7.98 0.00 14.95
N TRP A 100 -6.71 -0.42 15.04
CA TRP A 100 -6.16 -1.44 14.14
C TRP A 100 -6.86 -2.79 14.33
N ASP A 101 -7.15 -3.17 15.58
CA ASP A 101 -7.89 -4.41 15.87
C ASP A 101 -9.29 -4.39 15.22
N ASN A 102 -10.01 -3.28 15.30
CA ASN A 102 -11.30 -3.14 14.63
C ASN A 102 -11.18 -3.23 13.11
N LEU A 103 -10.13 -2.68 12.51
CA LEU A 103 -9.86 -2.80 11.07
C LEU A 103 -9.59 -4.26 10.67
N THR A 104 -8.71 -4.96 11.39
CA THR A 104 -8.34 -6.35 11.08
C THR A 104 -9.53 -7.30 11.19
N ARG A 105 -10.45 -7.03 12.13
CA ARG A 105 -11.69 -7.78 12.34
C ARG A 105 -12.82 -7.37 11.40
N ALA A 106 -12.60 -6.38 10.53
CA ALA A 106 -13.60 -5.80 9.65
C ALA A 106 -14.84 -5.28 10.42
N ASP A 107 -14.66 -4.78 11.65
CA ASP A 107 -15.71 -4.13 12.44
C ASP A 107 -15.85 -2.65 12.01
N TRP A 108 -16.39 -2.47 10.80
CA TRP A 108 -16.50 -1.16 10.16
C TRP A 108 -17.43 -0.21 10.92
N HIS A 109 -18.47 -0.74 11.56
CA HIS A 109 -19.40 0.07 12.32
C HIS A 109 -18.69 0.63 13.57
N THR A 110 -17.98 -0.19 14.35
CA THR A 110 -17.22 0.32 15.49
C THR A 110 -16.12 1.29 15.03
N LEU A 111 -15.34 0.92 14.01
CA LEU A 111 -14.20 1.70 13.54
C LEU A 111 -14.63 3.06 12.96
N PHE A 112 -15.49 3.07 11.95
CA PHE A 112 -15.78 4.25 11.12
C PHE A 112 -17.07 4.99 11.50
N VAL A 113 -17.92 4.40 12.35
CA VAL A 113 -19.10 5.07 12.90
C VAL A 113 -18.85 5.47 14.36
N LEU A 114 -18.72 4.49 15.27
CA LEU A 114 -18.66 4.76 16.71
C LEU A 114 -17.36 5.46 17.12
N GLN A 115 -16.23 5.09 16.51
CA GLN A 115 -14.90 5.61 16.84
C GLN A 115 -14.39 6.63 15.82
N ARG A 116 -15.26 7.22 14.99
CA ARG A 116 -14.85 8.14 13.91
C ARG A 116 -13.94 9.26 14.37
N ALA A 117 -14.25 9.89 15.51
CA ALA A 117 -13.41 10.96 16.06
C ALA A 117 -12.00 10.47 16.39
N LYS A 118 -11.88 9.26 16.96
CA LYS A 118 -10.58 8.62 17.24
C LYS A 118 -9.84 8.25 15.96
N VAL A 119 -10.51 7.70 14.95
CA VAL A 119 -9.91 7.44 13.63
C VAL A 119 -9.35 8.73 13.04
N ARG A 120 -10.09 9.85 13.10
CA ARG A 120 -9.62 11.15 12.61
C ARG A 120 -8.47 11.73 13.44
N ALA A 121 -8.35 11.39 14.72
CA ALA A 121 -7.26 11.85 15.57
C ALA A 121 -6.00 10.98 15.50
N ALA A 122 -6.16 9.65 15.41
CA ALA A 122 -5.12 8.67 15.69
C ALA A 122 -4.86 7.65 14.56
N MET A 123 -5.49 7.80 13.39
CA MET A 123 -5.22 6.99 12.20
C MET A 123 -5.07 7.82 10.92
N ARG A 124 -4.17 7.42 10.04
CA ARG A 124 -4.07 7.94 8.66
C ARG A 124 -3.82 6.80 7.68
N PHE A 125 -4.38 6.94 6.48
CA PHE A 125 -4.33 5.94 5.42
C PHE A 125 -3.59 6.52 4.23
N TYR A 126 -2.54 5.84 3.77
CA TYR A 126 -1.75 6.26 2.62
C TYR A 126 -1.73 5.17 1.57
N LEU A 127 -2.09 5.52 0.33
CA LEU A 127 -1.98 4.58 -0.77
C LEU A 127 -0.52 4.43 -1.19
N ILE A 128 -0.10 3.18 -1.32
CA ILE A 128 1.16 2.78 -1.96
C ILE A 128 0.89 1.83 -3.14
N GLY A 129 -0.28 1.19 -3.15
CA GLY A 129 -0.73 0.36 -4.25
C GLY A 129 -0.92 1.17 -5.52
N HIS A 130 -0.02 1.06 -6.49
CA HIS A 130 -0.07 1.87 -7.70
C HIS A 130 -1.29 1.56 -8.59
N ALA A 131 -1.74 0.30 -8.68
CA ALA A 131 -3.00 -0.02 -9.34
C ALA A 131 -4.25 0.49 -8.59
N LEU A 132 -4.18 0.79 -7.29
CA LEU A 132 -5.29 1.47 -6.60
C LEU A 132 -5.40 2.93 -7.02
N HIS A 133 -4.28 3.61 -7.26
CA HIS A 133 -4.31 4.96 -7.82
C HIS A 133 -4.95 4.98 -9.21
N GLU A 134 -4.62 4.00 -10.05
CA GLU A 134 -5.28 3.84 -11.37
C GLU A 134 -6.78 3.59 -11.23
N LYS A 135 -7.19 2.66 -10.36
CA LYS A 135 -8.62 2.40 -10.09
C LYS A 135 -9.35 3.63 -9.55
N ALA A 136 -8.66 4.54 -8.87
CA ALA A 136 -9.24 5.78 -8.36
C ALA A 136 -9.58 6.80 -9.47
N LEU A 137 -9.11 6.60 -10.71
CA LEU A 137 -9.58 7.38 -11.87
C LEU A 137 -11.05 7.09 -12.21
N ALA A 138 -11.53 5.89 -11.90
CA ALA A 138 -12.92 5.46 -12.09
C ALA A 138 -13.35 4.57 -10.90
N PRO A 139 -13.55 5.16 -9.71
CA PRO A 139 -13.73 4.41 -8.48
C PRO A 139 -15.06 3.62 -8.49
N TYR A 140 -15.06 2.43 -7.91
CA TYR A 140 -16.24 1.58 -7.76
C TYR A 140 -16.48 1.20 -6.29
N PRO A 141 -17.72 0.92 -5.86
CA PRO A 141 -18.08 0.78 -4.45
C PRO A 141 -17.22 -0.18 -3.63
N SER A 142 -16.79 -1.30 -4.23
CA SER A 142 -15.99 -2.34 -3.54
C SER A 142 -14.48 -2.21 -3.77
N MET A 143 -13.98 -1.04 -4.17
CA MET A 143 -12.54 -0.81 -4.33
C MET A 143 -11.82 -1.03 -2.99
N THR A 144 -10.99 -2.07 -2.92
CA THR A 144 -10.44 -2.60 -1.67
C THR A 144 -8.91 -2.55 -1.68
N GLY A 145 -8.33 -1.91 -0.68
CA GLY A 145 -6.90 -1.93 -0.41
C GLY A 145 -6.48 -3.03 0.56
N LYS A 146 -5.16 -3.20 0.70
CA LYS A 146 -4.50 -4.22 1.51
C LYS A 146 -3.60 -3.52 2.53
N CYS A 147 -4.02 -3.57 3.79
CA CYS A 147 -3.41 -2.72 4.79
C CYS A 147 -2.13 -3.32 5.37
N VAL A 148 -1.13 -2.47 5.56
CA VAL A 148 0.02 -2.73 6.42
C VAL A 148 0.03 -1.66 7.52
N GLN A 149 0.07 -2.09 8.77
CA GLN A 149 0.15 -1.17 9.91
C GLN A 149 1.57 -0.67 10.09
N ILE A 150 1.69 0.63 10.37
CA ILE A 150 2.86 1.23 10.99
C ILE A 150 2.40 1.88 12.30
N THR A 151 2.90 1.37 13.41
CA THR A 151 2.64 1.96 14.73
C THR A 151 3.39 3.27 14.84
N VAL A 152 2.65 4.34 15.16
CA VAL A 152 3.20 5.68 15.35
C VAL A 152 2.77 6.23 16.71
N THR A 153 3.43 7.27 17.17
CA THR A 153 3.05 8.03 18.37
C THR A 153 2.13 9.20 17.98
N GLU A 154 1.47 9.84 18.95
CA GLU A 154 0.49 10.91 18.68
C GLU A 154 1.10 12.15 18.02
N ASP A 155 2.37 12.47 18.33
CA ASP A 155 3.15 13.55 17.74
C ASP A 155 3.33 13.40 16.21
N PHE A 156 3.24 12.19 15.68
CA PHE A 156 3.22 11.93 14.24
C PHE A 156 2.13 12.73 13.53
N PHE A 157 0.95 12.89 14.15
CA PHE A 157 -0.17 13.60 13.51
C PHE A 157 -0.02 15.12 13.52
N ALA A 158 0.96 15.66 14.26
CA ALA A 158 1.33 17.07 14.23
C ALA A 158 2.33 17.40 13.11
N LEU A 159 2.99 16.39 12.54
CA LEU A 159 3.90 16.55 11.40
C LEU A 159 3.13 16.93 10.12
N ASP A 160 3.81 17.62 9.21
CA ASP A 160 3.26 17.86 7.88
C ASP A 160 3.19 16.57 7.04
N THR A 161 2.41 16.58 5.96
CA THR A 161 2.18 15.38 5.13
C THR A 161 3.45 14.83 4.47
N MET A 162 4.45 15.66 4.19
CA MET A 162 5.71 15.22 3.60
C MET A 162 6.60 14.53 4.65
N GLN A 163 6.66 15.10 5.86
CA GLN A 163 7.36 14.52 7.01
C GLN A 163 6.73 13.18 7.41
N GLN A 164 5.40 13.13 7.50
CA GLN A 164 4.64 11.90 7.77
C GLN A 164 4.99 10.80 6.76
N ARG A 165 4.93 11.12 5.46
CA ARG A 165 5.25 10.16 4.40
C ARG A 165 6.71 9.68 4.47
N THR A 166 7.65 10.60 4.66
CA THR A 166 9.09 10.27 4.79
C THR A 166 9.34 9.30 5.94
N GLN A 167 8.73 9.57 7.10
CA GLN A 167 8.85 8.72 8.27
C GLN A 167 8.23 7.34 8.02
N LEU A 168 7.01 7.29 7.48
CA LEU A 168 6.34 6.02 7.18
C LEU A 168 7.08 5.19 6.13
N ASP A 169 7.64 5.83 5.11
CA ASP A 169 8.41 5.15 4.07
C ASP A 169 9.64 4.44 4.64
N ALA A 170 10.40 5.13 5.49
CA ALA A 170 11.55 4.54 6.17
C ALA A 170 11.15 3.39 7.11
N MET A 171 10.10 3.59 7.92
CA MET A 171 9.62 2.58 8.87
C MET A 171 9.10 1.33 8.16
N LEU A 172 8.30 1.51 7.10
CA LEU A 172 7.76 0.38 6.33
C LEU A 172 8.86 -0.40 5.62
N ALA A 173 9.82 0.30 4.99
CA ALA A 173 10.97 -0.35 4.38
C ALA A 173 11.75 -1.22 5.39
N GLN A 174 12.04 -0.67 6.58
CA GLN A 174 12.71 -1.41 7.65
C GLN A 174 11.89 -2.63 8.10
N GLN A 175 10.57 -2.46 8.31
CA GLN A 175 9.67 -3.54 8.71
C GLN A 175 9.64 -4.68 7.68
N LEU A 176 9.52 -4.34 6.39
CA LEU A 176 9.51 -5.32 5.30
C LEU A 176 10.83 -6.09 5.18
N LEU A 177 11.96 -5.40 5.34
CA LEU A 177 13.28 -6.04 5.26
C LEU A 177 13.56 -6.95 6.45
N ALA A 178 13.14 -6.55 7.65
CA ALA A 178 13.34 -7.29 8.89
C ALA A 178 12.41 -8.53 9.00
N ALA A 179 11.14 -8.37 8.62
CA ALA A 179 10.13 -9.43 8.70
C ALA A 179 9.29 -9.48 7.41
N PRO A 180 9.82 -10.10 6.33
CA PRO A 180 9.12 -10.17 5.05
C PRO A 180 7.74 -10.85 5.18
N PRO A 181 6.68 -10.31 4.56
CA PRO A 181 5.36 -10.90 4.59
C PRO A 181 5.35 -12.21 3.79
N GLN A 182 4.82 -13.28 4.38
CA GLN A 182 4.84 -14.63 3.81
C GLN A 182 3.55 -14.96 3.05
N THR A 183 2.42 -14.35 3.45
CA THR A 183 1.12 -14.67 2.85
C THR A 183 0.23 -13.43 2.69
N PRO A 184 -0.67 -13.42 1.67
CA PRO A 184 -1.62 -12.33 1.47
C PRO A 184 -2.57 -12.07 2.64
N ALA A 185 -2.80 -13.07 3.51
CA ALA A 185 -3.70 -12.98 4.65
C ALA A 185 -3.19 -12.01 5.74
N GLN A 186 -1.89 -11.67 5.71
CA GLN A 186 -1.31 -10.68 6.62
C GLN A 186 -1.74 -9.24 6.31
N PHE A 187 -2.37 -9.00 5.16
CA PHE A 187 -2.86 -7.67 4.78
C PHE A 187 -4.40 -7.62 4.86
N PRO A 188 -4.97 -7.12 5.98
CA PRO A 188 -6.41 -7.02 6.11
C PRO A 188 -6.99 -6.11 5.01
N PRO A 189 -8.13 -6.50 4.42
CA PRO A 189 -8.77 -5.72 3.37
C PRO A 189 -9.40 -4.44 3.94
N LEU A 190 -9.33 -3.34 3.19
CA LEU A 190 -9.98 -2.08 3.53
C LEU A 190 -10.79 -1.54 2.35
N PRO A 191 -12.13 -1.46 2.44
CA PRO A 191 -12.97 -0.77 1.47
C PRO A 191 -12.64 0.73 1.46
N LEU A 192 -11.93 1.21 0.44
CA LEU A 192 -11.31 2.55 0.44
C LEU A 192 -12.36 3.67 0.47
N LEU A 193 -13.46 3.49 -0.25
CA LEU A 193 -14.54 4.48 -0.30
C LEU A 193 -15.34 4.55 1.02
N GLY A 194 -15.11 3.62 1.94
CA GLY A 194 -15.65 3.61 3.29
C GLY A 194 -14.79 4.31 4.33
N ILE A 195 -13.61 4.82 3.98
CA ILE A 195 -12.83 5.63 4.92
C ILE A 195 -13.57 6.97 5.14
N PRO A 196 -13.81 7.41 6.39
CA PRO A 196 -14.44 8.70 6.67
C PRO A 196 -13.70 9.86 5.98
N GLY A 197 -14.46 10.75 5.33
CA GLY A 197 -13.94 11.89 4.58
C GLY A 197 -13.57 11.61 3.11
N VAL A 198 -13.53 10.35 2.67
CA VAL A 198 -13.20 10.01 1.27
C VAL A 198 -14.40 10.20 0.33
N THR A 199 -15.61 9.87 0.76
CA THR A 199 -16.83 10.08 -0.02
C THR A 199 -17.93 10.68 0.86
N PRO A 200 -18.94 11.35 0.28
CA PRO A 200 -20.10 11.80 1.06
C PRO A 200 -20.82 10.64 1.77
N ALA A 201 -20.87 9.46 1.14
CA ALA A 201 -21.52 8.28 1.70
C ALA A 201 -20.81 7.77 2.97
N SER A 202 -19.47 7.83 3.04
CA SER A 202 -18.72 7.38 4.22
C SER A 202 -18.96 8.22 5.48
N GLU A 203 -19.62 9.38 5.36
CA GLU A 203 -20.06 10.15 6.51
C GLU A 203 -21.37 9.64 7.13
N HIS A 204 -22.15 8.81 6.44
CA HIS A 204 -23.43 8.32 6.94
C HIS A 204 -23.31 6.92 7.58
N PRO A 205 -23.80 6.72 8.82
CA PRO A 205 -23.77 5.40 9.49
C PRO A 205 -24.39 4.26 8.67
N ASP A 206 -25.51 4.53 7.99
CA ASP A 206 -26.24 3.52 7.20
C ASP A 206 -25.44 2.97 6.01
N PHE A 207 -24.43 3.70 5.54
CA PHE A 207 -23.55 3.23 4.48
C PHE A 207 -22.83 1.94 4.86
N TYR A 208 -22.44 1.82 6.14
CA TYR A 208 -21.69 0.68 6.67
C TYR A 208 -22.54 -0.58 6.86
N ALA A 209 -23.88 -0.48 6.74
CA ALA A 209 -24.78 -1.63 6.69
C ALA A 209 -24.80 -2.33 5.32
N ASN A 210 -24.17 -1.76 4.28
CA ASN A 210 -24.14 -2.35 2.95
C ASN A 210 -23.17 -3.55 2.87
N THR A 211 -23.70 -4.76 3.06
CA THR A 211 -22.94 -6.01 3.05
C THR A 211 -22.30 -6.38 1.70
N ARG A 212 -22.67 -5.71 0.60
CA ARG A 212 -22.00 -5.90 -0.70
C ARG A 212 -20.61 -5.25 -0.70
N ILE A 213 -20.45 -4.16 0.04
CA ILE A 213 -19.21 -3.39 0.21
C ILE A 213 -18.47 -3.87 1.46
N PHE A 214 -19.17 -3.85 2.60
CA PHE A 214 -18.66 -4.17 3.94
C PHE A 214 -18.99 -5.62 4.27
N ARG A 215 -18.33 -6.54 3.56
CA ARG A 215 -18.58 -7.98 3.71
C ARG A 215 -18.15 -8.44 5.12
N PRO A 216 -18.96 -9.27 5.80
CA PRO A 216 -18.54 -9.86 7.06
C PRO A 216 -17.31 -10.76 6.86
N PRO A 217 -16.49 -10.96 7.90
CA PRO A 217 -15.40 -11.92 7.86
C PRO A 217 -15.90 -13.29 7.40
N ARG A 218 -15.15 -13.98 6.54
CA ARG A 218 -15.47 -15.37 6.21
C ARG A 218 -15.28 -16.21 7.48
N MET A 219 -16.36 -16.79 7.99
CA MET A 219 -16.26 -17.83 9.01
C MET A 219 -15.57 -19.03 8.35
N ILE A 220 -14.36 -19.34 8.82
CA ILE A 220 -13.73 -20.63 8.53
C ILE A 220 -14.37 -21.59 9.52
N ILE A 221 -15.29 -22.41 9.02
CA ILE A 221 -15.83 -23.59 9.73
C ILE A 221 -14.87 -24.74 9.49
#